data_AF-A0A661D699-F1
#
_entry.id   AF-A0A661D699-F1
#
_cell.length_a   1.000
_cell.length_b   1.000
_cell.length_c   1.000
_cell.angle_alpha   90.00
_cell.angle_beta   90.00
_cell.angle_gamma   90.00
#
_symmetry.space_group_name_H-M   'P 1'
#
loop_
_entity.id
_entity.type
_entity.pdbx_description
1 polymer ?
#
loop_
_entity_poly.entity_id
_entity_poly.type
_entity_poly.pdbx_seq_one_letter_code
_entity_poly.pdbx_strand_id
1 'polypeptide(L)'
;MLDFDDTGSSSDGSFSSTFSSTVPRRKSKPTQPKPTQRKATAKPKVISPVSSSLDPITIGAKHPSASDIKIVGGRGYDLRQPIPVKYRAVRELFLNARKNFWTPNDIPMGEDKLQWDMGKLTESEMWLFKTNISYLTAGDNLVPDNLVNAIFKHITANEMRQYFRWIMCEEANHIESYLFILESFGLDDKGQGQIFNLYQEIPALTNKLNWNLTFTNNVVNSDAPIGSPEANRALLEDLISYYIFETLFFPLGFSQIFALARKGKLRNTAQQYSYIWRDENLHSSNGLWLIKQIIRENPKLWNTTMQERSRAIVNEAVKLETDYAHASMPDGGILGLPVNTYVDFARFVADNICNKLGIKSLFGVREHPMPWISEYELNHEVNFFEGRVREYQTGSQLTWD
;
A
#
# COMPACT_ATOMS: atom_id res chain seq x y z
N MET A 1 -8.92 -31.70 30.88
CA MET A 1 -8.52 -32.93 31.58
C MET A 1 -8.25 -33.98 30.52
N LEU A 2 -7.01 -34.03 30.03
CA LEU A 2 -6.39 -35.15 29.33
C LEU A 2 -4.88 -34.85 29.34
N ASP A 3 -4.22 -35.39 30.37
CA ASP A 3 -2.77 -35.46 30.53
C ASP A 3 -2.26 -36.72 29.82
N PHE A 4 -1.04 -36.65 29.27
CA PHE A 4 -0.20 -37.81 29.03
C PHE A 4 1.27 -37.43 29.26
N ASP A 5 1.79 -37.82 30.42
CA ASP A 5 3.20 -38.03 30.72
C ASP A 5 3.33 -39.44 31.31
N ASP A 6 4.25 -40.25 30.76
CA ASP A 6 5.08 -41.25 31.48
C ASP A 6 5.99 -41.96 30.45
N THR A 7 7.32 -41.75 30.44
CA THR A 7 8.43 -42.29 31.27
C THR A 7 9.09 -43.58 30.77
N GLY A 8 10.43 -43.61 30.98
CA GLY A 8 11.25 -44.80 31.20
C GLY A 8 12.31 -45.04 30.11
N SER A 9 13.57 -45.43 30.37
CA SER A 9 14.35 -45.65 31.60
C SER A 9 15.78 -46.10 31.24
N SER A 10 16.73 -45.94 32.20
CA SER A 10 17.93 -46.80 32.46
C SER A 10 19.13 -46.70 31.47
N SER A 11 20.42 -46.84 31.83
CA SER A 11 21.14 -47.27 33.05
C SER A 11 22.66 -46.98 32.95
N ASP A 12 23.27 -46.64 34.09
CA ASP A 12 24.55 -47.08 34.71
C ASP A 12 25.88 -47.28 33.94
N GLY A 13 26.97 -46.89 34.61
CA GLY A 13 28.29 -47.53 34.44
C GLY A 13 29.50 -46.72 34.92
N SER A 14 29.89 -46.86 36.18
CA SER A 14 31.18 -46.39 36.73
C SER A 14 32.26 -47.47 36.57
N PHE A 15 33.50 -47.12 36.20
CA PHE A 15 34.71 -47.87 36.61
C PHE A 15 36.00 -47.01 36.53
N SER A 16 36.90 -47.32 37.46
CA SER A 16 38.19 -46.67 37.79
C SER A 16 39.38 -47.30 37.04
N SER A 17 40.43 -46.52 36.72
CA SER A 17 41.81 -46.69 37.27
C SER A 17 42.94 -46.05 36.44
N THR A 18 43.80 -45.31 37.17
CA THR A 18 45.27 -45.10 37.07
C THR A 18 46.03 -45.28 35.74
N PHE A 19 46.82 -44.27 35.33
CA PHE A 19 48.30 -44.24 35.47
C PHE A 19 48.92 -42.89 35.05
N SER A 20 50.08 -42.62 35.64
CA SER A 20 50.86 -41.37 35.68
C SER A 20 51.68 -41.07 34.41
N SER A 21 51.82 -39.79 34.05
CA SER A 21 53.08 -39.26 33.49
C SER A 21 53.22 -37.74 33.67
N THR A 22 54.27 -37.36 34.39
CA THR A 22 54.79 -36.02 34.73
C THR A 22 55.41 -35.25 33.56
N VAL A 23 55.12 -33.94 33.43
CA VAL A 23 55.95 -32.91 32.76
C VAL A 23 55.79 -31.56 33.49
N PRO A 24 56.83 -30.70 33.62
CA PRO A 24 56.99 -29.78 34.75
C PRO A 24 56.32 -28.40 34.66
N ARG A 25 56.12 -27.85 35.85
CA ARG A 25 55.44 -26.60 36.23
C ARG A 25 56.24 -25.35 35.82
N ARG A 26 55.69 -24.51 34.93
CA ARG A 26 56.17 -23.14 34.67
C ARG A 26 55.41 -22.15 35.56
N LYS A 27 56.12 -21.38 36.39
CA LYS A 27 55.54 -20.34 37.26
C LYS A 27 55.07 -19.14 36.42
N SER A 28 53.80 -18.74 36.52
CA SER A 28 53.27 -17.46 36.03
C SER A 28 52.54 -16.70 37.15
N LYS A 29 52.79 -15.39 37.19
CA LYS A 29 52.43 -14.38 38.22
C LYS A 29 50.91 -14.24 38.49
N PRO A 30 50.52 -13.74 39.68
CA PRO A 30 49.11 -13.53 40.02
C PRO A 30 48.52 -12.35 39.23
N THR A 31 47.39 -12.57 38.58
CA THR A 31 46.60 -11.55 37.88
C THR A 31 45.56 -10.96 38.84
N GLN A 32 45.54 -9.65 38.99
CA GLN A 32 44.51 -8.93 39.77
C GLN A 32 43.12 -9.06 39.11
N PRO A 33 42.03 -9.10 39.90
CA PRO A 33 40.68 -9.18 39.37
C PRO A 33 40.26 -7.85 38.70
N LYS A 34 39.77 -7.92 37.45
CA LYS A 34 39.15 -6.78 36.77
C LYS A 34 37.80 -6.42 37.43
N PRO A 35 37.43 -5.13 37.51
CA PRO A 35 36.17 -4.73 38.09
C PRO A 35 35.01 -5.13 37.17
N THR A 36 34.04 -5.84 37.72
CA THR A 36 32.77 -6.21 37.08
C THR A 36 31.99 -4.96 36.69
N GLN A 37 31.94 -4.66 35.39
CA GLN A 37 30.96 -3.72 34.84
C GLN A 37 29.57 -4.27 35.07
N ARG A 38 28.81 -3.56 35.91
CA ARG A 38 27.40 -3.81 36.17
C ARG A 38 26.64 -3.50 34.88
N LYS A 39 26.28 -4.54 34.10
CA LYS A 39 25.37 -4.41 32.96
C LYS A 39 24.10 -3.75 33.47
N ALA A 40 23.80 -2.55 32.96
CA ALA A 40 22.50 -1.94 33.15
C ALA A 40 21.46 -2.90 32.56
N THR A 41 20.63 -3.48 33.42
CA THR A 41 19.48 -4.26 32.99
C THR A 41 18.54 -3.31 32.27
N ALA A 42 18.45 -3.44 30.95
CA ALA A 42 17.42 -2.79 30.17
C ALA A 42 16.07 -3.16 30.80
N LYS A 43 15.29 -2.15 31.20
CA LYS A 43 13.93 -2.39 31.69
C LYS A 43 13.20 -3.20 30.61
N PRO A 44 12.50 -4.29 30.96
CA PRO A 44 11.74 -5.05 29.99
C PRO A 44 10.78 -4.08 29.29
N LYS A 45 10.86 -4.01 27.95
CA LYS A 45 9.87 -3.30 27.14
C LYS A 45 8.52 -3.94 27.48
N VAL A 46 7.71 -3.24 28.27
CA VAL A 46 6.31 -3.62 28.48
C VAL A 46 5.59 -3.31 27.18
N ILE A 47 5.60 -4.28 26.26
CA ILE A 47 4.75 -4.25 25.08
C ILE A 47 3.34 -4.49 25.60
N SER A 48 2.64 -3.40 25.92
CA SER A 48 1.19 -3.49 26.15
C SER A 48 0.55 -4.02 24.87
N PRO A 49 -0.40 -4.97 24.93
CA PRO A 49 -1.03 -5.52 23.75
C PRO A 49 -1.54 -4.38 22.86
N VAL A 50 -1.06 -4.42 21.62
CA VAL A 50 -1.07 -3.37 20.59
C VAL A 50 -2.50 -3.06 20.12
N SER A 51 -3.44 -3.97 20.40
CA SER A 51 -4.84 -3.90 20.05
C SER A 51 -5.57 -4.84 21.01
N SER A 52 -6.75 -4.49 21.51
CA SER A 52 -7.52 -5.42 22.36
C SER A 52 -7.91 -6.71 21.66
N SER A 53 -7.62 -6.84 20.35
CA SER A 53 -7.75 -8.10 19.62
C SER A 53 -6.83 -9.21 20.13
N LEU A 54 -5.71 -8.88 20.79
CA LEU A 54 -4.78 -9.86 21.36
C LEU A 54 -4.98 -10.06 22.88
N ASP A 55 -5.85 -9.26 23.50
CA ASP A 55 -6.16 -9.42 24.93
C ASP A 55 -6.92 -10.74 25.16
N PRO A 56 -6.64 -11.46 26.27
CA PRO A 56 -7.41 -12.63 26.65
C PRO A 56 -8.91 -12.34 26.74
N ILE A 57 -9.71 -13.32 26.33
CA ILE A 57 -11.17 -13.22 26.38
C ILE A 57 -11.63 -13.48 27.82
N THR A 58 -12.38 -12.53 28.38
CA THR A 58 -12.91 -12.63 29.75
C THR A 58 -14.41 -12.85 29.74
N ILE A 59 -14.89 -13.85 30.49
CA ILE A 59 -16.33 -14.07 30.71
C ILE A 59 -16.92 -12.88 31.45
N GLY A 60 -18.07 -12.37 30.99
CA GLY A 60 -18.77 -11.24 31.62
C GLY A 60 -18.25 -9.85 31.21
N ALA A 61 -17.39 -9.76 30.19
CA ALA A 61 -17.01 -8.48 29.60
C ALA A 61 -18.24 -7.72 29.08
N LYS A 62 -18.28 -6.41 29.31
CA LYS A 62 -19.39 -5.55 28.87
C LYS A 62 -19.42 -5.45 27.34
N HIS A 63 -20.64 -5.35 26.79
CA HIS A 63 -20.82 -5.01 25.38
C HIS A 63 -20.21 -3.63 25.07
N PRO A 64 -19.56 -3.46 23.90
CA PRO A 64 -19.07 -2.16 23.48
C PRO A 64 -20.20 -1.14 23.33
N SER A 65 -19.99 0.08 23.80
CA SER A 65 -20.85 1.23 23.46
C SER A 65 -20.28 1.99 22.26
N ALA A 66 -21.15 2.54 21.41
CA ALA A 66 -20.74 3.38 20.29
C ALA A 66 -20.00 4.66 20.75
N SER A 67 -20.22 5.12 21.98
CA SER A 67 -19.48 6.26 22.55
C SER A 67 -17.98 5.96 22.71
N ASP A 68 -17.64 4.70 23.00
CA ASP A 68 -16.31 4.31 23.44
C ASP A 68 -15.39 3.95 22.26
N ILE A 69 -15.99 3.49 21.15
CA ILE A 69 -15.27 3.14 19.93
C ILE A 69 -14.54 4.37 19.37
N LYS A 70 -13.25 4.24 19.09
CA LYS A 70 -12.45 5.27 18.43
C LYS A 70 -11.66 4.67 17.28
N ILE A 71 -11.28 5.49 16.30
CA ILE A 71 -10.39 5.03 15.22
C ILE A 71 -9.01 4.68 15.78
N VAL A 72 -8.43 5.56 16.60
CA VAL A 72 -7.17 5.33 17.31
C VAL A 72 -7.35 5.48 18.81
N GLY A 73 -6.66 4.65 19.59
CA GLY A 73 -6.60 4.78 21.05
C GLY A 73 -7.91 4.46 21.79
N GLY A 74 -8.86 3.77 21.15
CA GLY A 74 -10.04 3.24 21.81
C GLY A 74 -9.69 2.10 22.77
N ARG A 75 -10.36 2.06 23.93
CA ARG A 75 -10.08 1.11 25.03
C ARG A 75 -11.36 0.70 25.73
N GLY A 76 -11.30 -0.38 26.50
CA GLY A 76 -12.40 -0.83 27.37
C GLY A 76 -13.48 -1.62 26.63
N TYR A 77 -13.21 -2.06 25.40
CA TYR A 77 -14.10 -2.89 24.61
C TYR A 77 -13.32 -3.93 23.79
N ASP A 78 -14.04 -4.99 23.43
CA ASP A 78 -13.51 -6.11 22.66
C ASP A 78 -13.62 -5.82 21.15
N LEU A 79 -12.49 -5.69 20.47
CA LEU A 79 -12.43 -5.41 19.03
C LEU A 79 -12.95 -6.55 18.15
N ARG A 80 -13.15 -7.75 18.71
CA ARG A 80 -13.70 -8.90 17.99
C ARG A 80 -15.21 -8.76 17.79
N GLN A 81 -15.89 -7.87 18.52
CA GLN A 81 -17.31 -7.60 18.32
C GLN A 81 -17.52 -6.60 17.17
N PRO A 82 -18.31 -6.95 16.13
CA PRO A 82 -18.60 -6.06 15.00
C PRO A 82 -19.70 -5.03 15.30
N ILE A 83 -20.33 -5.13 16.48
CA ILE A 83 -21.42 -4.25 16.91
C ILE A 83 -21.07 -3.53 18.21
N PRO A 84 -21.55 -2.29 18.40
CA PRO A 84 -22.30 -1.48 17.43
C PRO A 84 -21.40 -0.91 16.32
N VAL A 85 -21.94 -0.79 15.10
CA VAL A 85 -21.25 -0.10 14.01
C VAL A 85 -21.35 1.41 14.24
N LYS A 86 -20.23 2.05 14.60
CA LYS A 86 -20.16 3.49 14.86
C LYS A 86 -20.00 4.27 13.55
N TYR A 87 -19.02 3.88 12.74
CA TYR A 87 -18.65 4.57 11.51
C TYR A 87 -19.35 3.92 10.30
N ARG A 88 -20.66 4.17 10.19
CA ARG A 88 -21.50 3.60 9.11
C ARG A 88 -20.99 3.92 7.70
N ALA A 89 -20.43 5.12 7.50
CA ALA A 89 -19.82 5.51 6.23
C ALA A 89 -18.69 4.56 5.80
N VAL A 90 -17.87 4.08 6.74
CA VAL A 90 -16.79 3.11 6.46
C VAL A 90 -17.36 1.77 6.02
N ARG A 91 -18.44 1.33 6.67
CA ARG A 91 -19.15 0.11 6.28
C ARG A 91 -19.76 0.23 4.88
N GLU A 92 -20.29 1.41 4.52
CA GLU A 92 -20.81 1.66 3.18
C GLU A 92 -19.70 1.63 2.12
N LEU A 93 -18.55 2.26 2.39
CA LEU A 93 -17.38 2.17 1.50
C LEU A 93 -16.94 0.71 1.30
N PHE A 94 -16.79 -0.06 2.38
CA PHE A 94 -16.48 -1.49 2.32
C PHE A 94 -17.49 -2.29 1.48
N LEU A 95 -18.79 -2.04 1.65
CA LEU A 95 -19.82 -2.73 0.88
C LEU A 95 -19.81 -2.34 -0.60
N ASN A 96 -19.40 -1.11 -0.93
CA ASN A 96 -19.25 -0.68 -2.32
C ASN A 96 -18.00 -1.30 -2.95
N ALA A 97 -16.86 -1.30 -2.25
CA ALA A 97 -15.64 -1.96 -2.71
C ALA A 97 -15.89 -3.45 -3.01
N ARG A 98 -16.65 -4.15 -2.16
CA ARG A 98 -17.01 -5.55 -2.41
C ARG A 98 -17.81 -5.82 -3.68
N LYS A 99 -18.56 -4.83 -4.19
CA LYS A 99 -19.31 -4.98 -5.45
C LYS A 99 -18.39 -4.84 -6.67
N ASN A 100 -17.19 -4.29 -6.47
CA ASN A 100 -16.23 -4.01 -7.52
C ASN A 100 -15.30 -5.19 -7.80
N PHE A 101 -15.30 -6.25 -6.99
CA PHE A 101 -14.37 -7.37 -7.17
C PHE A 101 -14.35 -7.88 -8.62
N TRP A 102 -13.15 -8.02 -9.17
CA TRP A 102 -12.89 -8.40 -10.56
C TRP A 102 -11.70 -9.35 -10.59
N THR A 103 -11.61 -10.17 -11.63
CA THR A 103 -10.51 -11.12 -11.81
C THR A 103 -9.73 -10.78 -13.09
N PRO A 104 -8.40 -10.62 -13.02
CA PRO A 104 -7.59 -10.26 -14.19
C PRO A 104 -7.79 -11.17 -15.40
N ASN A 105 -7.91 -12.48 -15.17
CA ASN A 105 -8.09 -13.49 -16.22
C ASN A 105 -9.37 -13.34 -17.05
N ASP A 106 -10.36 -12.57 -16.56
CA ASP A 106 -11.60 -12.31 -17.31
C ASP A 106 -11.41 -11.26 -18.42
N ILE A 107 -10.27 -10.56 -18.44
CA ILE A 107 -9.94 -9.55 -19.45
C ILE A 107 -9.05 -10.20 -20.52
N PRO A 108 -9.53 -10.34 -21.78
CA PRO A 108 -8.80 -11.06 -22.80
C PRO A 108 -7.55 -10.28 -23.23
N MET A 109 -6.38 -10.92 -23.28
CA MET A 109 -5.11 -10.23 -23.59
C MET A 109 -4.59 -10.44 -25.02
N GLY A 110 -5.38 -11.09 -25.89
CA GLY A 110 -4.94 -11.51 -27.24
C GLY A 110 -4.48 -10.36 -28.15
N GLU A 111 -5.20 -9.24 -28.17
CA GLU A 111 -4.84 -8.08 -29.00
C GLU A 111 -3.56 -7.40 -28.50
N ASP A 112 -3.44 -7.18 -27.19
CA ASP A 112 -2.24 -6.61 -26.59
C ASP A 112 -1.02 -7.53 -26.81
N LYS A 113 -1.21 -8.85 -26.70
CA LYS A 113 -0.18 -9.85 -27.05
C LYS A 113 0.25 -9.72 -28.51
N LEU A 114 -0.70 -9.63 -29.44
CA LEU A 114 -0.38 -9.48 -30.86
C LEU A 114 0.41 -8.19 -31.12
N GLN A 115 0.04 -7.09 -30.46
CA GLN A 115 0.78 -5.82 -30.56
C GLN A 115 2.21 -5.94 -30.02
N TRP A 116 2.39 -6.66 -28.92
CA TRP A 116 3.70 -6.98 -28.34
C TRP A 116 4.56 -7.79 -29.32
N ASP A 117 4.05 -8.92 -29.79
CA ASP A 117 4.77 -9.85 -30.68
C ASP A 117 5.16 -9.21 -32.02
N MET A 118 4.29 -8.33 -32.55
CA MET A 118 4.53 -7.62 -33.81
C MET A 118 5.36 -6.35 -33.66
N GLY A 119 5.82 -6.00 -32.45
CA GLY A 119 6.63 -4.80 -32.21
C GLY A 119 5.89 -3.50 -32.57
N LYS A 120 4.60 -3.39 -32.21
CA LYS A 120 3.77 -2.20 -32.52
C LYS A 120 4.03 -1.00 -31.62
N LEU A 121 4.76 -1.19 -30.52
CA LEU A 121 5.20 -0.13 -29.63
C LEU A 121 6.56 0.40 -30.09
N THR A 122 6.74 1.72 -30.08
CA THR A 122 8.05 2.34 -30.26
C THR A 122 8.96 2.05 -29.06
N GLU A 123 10.27 2.31 -29.19
CA GLU A 123 11.20 2.17 -28.07
C GLU A 123 10.78 3.00 -26.86
N SER A 124 10.39 4.27 -27.05
CA SER A 124 9.94 5.14 -25.96
C SER A 124 8.63 4.66 -25.33
N GLU A 125 7.68 4.13 -26.10
CA GLU A 125 6.42 3.57 -25.57
C GLU A 125 6.66 2.26 -24.81
N MET A 126 7.56 1.41 -25.31
CA MET A 126 7.97 0.18 -24.65
C MET A 126 8.71 0.47 -23.34
N TRP A 127 9.59 1.47 -23.32
CA TRP A 127 10.27 1.94 -22.12
C TRP A 127 9.29 2.49 -21.08
N LEU A 128 8.34 3.33 -21.52
CA LEU A 128 7.28 3.85 -20.67
C LEU A 128 6.49 2.71 -20.03
N PHE A 129 6.03 1.73 -20.82
CA PHE A 129 5.29 0.58 -20.30
C PHE A 129 6.11 -0.22 -19.27
N LYS A 130 7.36 -0.57 -19.57
CA LYS A 130 8.21 -1.38 -18.68
C LYS A 130 8.52 -0.68 -17.37
N THR A 131 8.87 0.60 -17.40
CA THR A 131 9.15 1.38 -16.18
C THR A 131 7.88 1.62 -15.37
N ASN A 132 6.74 1.80 -16.04
CA ASN A 132 5.43 1.92 -15.41
C ASN A 132 5.03 0.66 -14.64
N ILE A 133 4.95 -0.49 -15.32
CA ILE A 133 4.49 -1.74 -14.70
C ILE A 133 5.45 -2.21 -13.60
N SER A 134 6.76 -1.97 -13.76
CA SER A 134 7.74 -2.25 -12.70
C SER A 134 7.48 -1.43 -11.44
N TYR A 135 7.25 -0.12 -11.59
CA TYR A 135 6.97 0.76 -10.45
C TYR A 135 5.64 0.42 -9.79
N LEU A 136 4.57 0.23 -10.57
CA LEU A 136 3.24 -0.07 -10.02
C LEU A 136 3.21 -1.41 -9.30
N THR A 137 3.85 -2.45 -9.85
CA THR A 137 3.94 -3.76 -9.17
C THR A 137 4.64 -3.65 -7.82
N ALA A 138 5.75 -2.92 -7.75
CA ALA A 138 6.46 -2.69 -6.48
C ALA A 138 5.67 -1.79 -5.53
N GLY A 139 4.91 -0.83 -6.07
CA GLY A 139 4.04 0.07 -5.31
C GLY A 139 2.87 -0.65 -4.65
N ASP A 140 2.10 -1.45 -5.40
CA ASP A 140 0.94 -2.20 -4.88
C ASP A 140 1.37 -3.28 -3.87
N ASN A 141 2.61 -3.78 -3.95
CA ASN A 141 3.16 -4.64 -2.89
C ASN A 141 3.43 -3.87 -1.57
N LEU A 142 3.73 -2.58 -1.65
CA LEU A 142 4.08 -1.78 -0.48
C LEU A 142 2.85 -1.38 0.36
N VAL A 143 1.70 -1.16 -0.27
CA VAL A 143 0.45 -0.75 0.40
C VAL A 143 -0.04 -1.79 1.43
N PRO A 144 -0.21 -3.09 1.11
CA PRO A 144 -0.66 -4.09 2.08
C PRO A 144 0.36 -4.30 3.20
N ASP A 145 1.66 -4.23 2.88
CA ASP A 145 2.73 -4.30 3.88
C ASP A 145 2.66 -3.12 4.87
N ASN A 146 2.39 -1.91 4.39
CA ASN A 146 2.16 -0.76 5.26
C ASN A 146 0.91 -0.93 6.12
N LEU A 147 -0.19 -1.40 5.51
CA LEU A 147 -1.42 -1.66 6.24
C LEU A 147 -1.16 -2.64 7.39
N VAL A 148 -0.55 -3.80 7.13
CA VAL A 148 -0.30 -4.82 8.15
C VAL A 148 0.71 -4.34 9.21
N ASN A 149 1.84 -3.78 8.76
CA ASN A 149 2.98 -3.56 9.65
C ASN A 149 2.89 -2.25 10.43
N ALA A 150 2.29 -1.20 9.85
CA ALA A 150 2.15 0.11 10.47
C ALA A 150 0.70 0.39 10.87
N ILE A 151 -0.22 0.55 9.90
CA ILE A 151 -1.53 1.16 10.16
C ILE A 151 -2.42 0.28 11.06
N PHE A 152 -2.57 -1.01 10.73
CA PHE A 152 -3.58 -1.89 11.35
C PHE A 152 -3.37 -2.08 12.86
N LYS A 153 -2.13 -1.92 13.33
CA LYS A 153 -1.77 -1.96 14.75
C LYS A 153 -2.40 -0.83 15.57
N HIS A 154 -2.62 0.33 14.96
CA HIS A 154 -3.15 1.52 15.65
C HIS A 154 -4.68 1.60 15.63
N ILE A 155 -5.33 0.78 14.79
CA ILE A 155 -6.74 0.95 14.45
C ILE A 155 -7.61 0.13 15.41
N THR A 156 -8.45 0.83 16.15
CA THR A 156 -9.31 0.30 17.23
C THR A 156 -10.80 0.36 16.87
N ALA A 157 -11.16 0.43 15.59
CA ALA A 157 -12.54 0.31 15.13
C ALA A 157 -12.72 -0.95 14.29
N ASN A 158 -13.68 -1.80 14.62
CA ASN A 158 -13.85 -3.10 13.97
C ASN A 158 -14.20 -2.94 12.48
N GLU A 159 -15.12 -2.03 12.16
CA GLU A 159 -15.58 -1.75 10.80
C GLU A 159 -14.46 -1.24 9.88
N MET A 160 -13.52 -0.44 10.40
CA MET A 160 -12.35 0.00 9.65
C MET A 160 -11.35 -1.14 9.43
N ARG A 161 -11.11 -1.97 10.45
CA ARG A 161 -10.28 -3.17 10.32
C ARG A 161 -10.90 -4.16 9.32
N GLN A 162 -12.22 -4.25 9.25
CA GLN A 162 -12.91 -5.10 8.28
C GLN A 162 -12.67 -4.59 6.86
N TYR A 163 -12.72 -3.28 6.65
CA TYR A 163 -12.45 -2.70 5.34
C TYR A 163 -10.98 -2.86 4.93
N PHE A 164 -10.01 -2.61 5.81
CA PHE A 164 -8.59 -2.81 5.47
C PHE A 164 -8.24 -4.23 5.02
N ARG A 165 -8.91 -5.25 5.56
CA ARG A 165 -8.72 -6.63 5.08
C ARG A 165 -9.20 -6.83 3.65
N TRP A 166 -10.21 -6.06 3.23
CA TRP A 166 -10.70 -6.07 1.86
C TRP A 166 -9.77 -5.30 0.94
N ILE A 167 -9.28 -4.13 1.37
CA ILE A 167 -8.25 -3.38 0.64
C ILE A 167 -7.04 -4.29 0.39
N MET A 168 -6.51 -4.98 1.41
CA MET A 168 -5.42 -5.96 1.21
C MET A 168 -5.73 -7.07 0.18
N CYS A 169 -7.00 -7.44 0.02
CA CYS A 169 -7.42 -8.40 -1.01
C CYS A 169 -7.43 -7.76 -2.40
N GLU A 170 -7.85 -6.49 -2.51
CA GLU A 170 -7.79 -5.71 -3.75
C GLU A 170 -6.33 -5.49 -4.17
N GLU A 171 -5.43 -5.08 -3.26
CA GLU A 171 -3.99 -4.94 -3.54
C GLU A 171 -3.36 -6.25 -4.06
N ALA A 172 -3.70 -7.39 -3.43
CA ALA A 172 -3.23 -8.69 -3.88
C ALA A 172 -3.73 -9.03 -5.30
N ASN A 173 -4.96 -8.64 -5.63
CA ASN A 173 -5.54 -8.81 -6.95
C ASN A 173 -4.89 -7.87 -7.99
N HIS A 174 -4.50 -6.67 -7.58
CA HIS A 174 -3.76 -5.74 -8.46
C HIS A 174 -2.39 -6.29 -8.83
N ILE A 175 -1.66 -6.86 -7.85
CA ILE A 175 -0.37 -7.53 -8.10
C ILE A 175 -0.54 -8.71 -9.08
N GLU A 176 -1.56 -9.54 -8.86
CA GLU A 176 -1.90 -10.64 -9.78
C GLU A 176 -2.18 -10.13 -11.20
N SER A 177 -2.81 -8.97 -11.34
CA SER A 177 -3.08 -8.38 -12.65
C SER A 177 -1.82 -8.00 -13.43
N TYR A 178 -0.80 -7.42 -12.77
CA TYR A 178 0.47 -7.10 -13.43
C TYR A 178 1.24 -8.35 -13.84
N LEU A 179 1.21 -9.38 -12.99
CA LEU A 179 1.77 -10.70 -13.29
C LEU A 179 1.10 -11.28 -14.54
N PHE A 180 -0.23 -11.31 -14.55
CA PHE A 180 -1.02 -11.82 -15.67
C PHE A 180 -0.80 -11.06 -16.98
N ILE A 181 -0.61 -9.73 -16.94
CA ILE A 181 -0.29 -8.93 -18.14
C ILE A 181 1.01 -9.43 -18.79
N LEU A 182 2.09 -9.58 -18.01
CA LEU A 182 3.38 -9.98 -18.56
C LEU A 182 3.42 -11.46 -18.97
N GLU A 183 2.75 -12.33 -18.21
CA GLU A 183 2.57 -13.74 -18.60
C GLU A 183 1.81 -13.84 -19.93
N SER A 184 0.77 -13.02 -20.11
CA SER A 184 -0.01 -12.96 -21.35
C SER A 184 0.81 -12.51 -22.55
N PHE A 185 1.87 -11.72 -22.36
CA PHE A 185 2.80 -11.36 -23.43
C PHE A 185 3.78 -12.50 -23.78
N GLY A 186 3.72 -13.62 -23.05
CA GLY A 186 4.56 -14.79 -23.25
C GLY A 186 5.94 -14.68 -22.58
N LEU A 187 6.08 -13.82 -21.57
CA LEU A 187 7.31 -13.67 -20.81
C LEU A 187 7.40 -14.75 -19.73
N ASP A 188 8.53 -15.46 -19.70
CA ASP A 188 8.88 -16.39 -18.62
C ASP A 188 9.37 -15.65 -17.36
N ASP A 189 9.59 -16.37 -16.27
CA ASP A 189 10.06 -15.82 -14.98
C ASP A 189 11.28 -14.90 -15.15
N LYS A 190 12.18 -15.25 -16.08
CA LYS A 190 13.38 -14.45 -16.36
C LYS A 190 13.02 -13.14 -17.05
N GLY A 191 12.21 -13.17 -18.10
CA GLY A 191 11.77 -11.98 -18.82
C GLY A 191 10.92 -11.05 -17.95
N GLN A 192 10.02 -11.62 -17.16
CA GLN A 192 9.23 -10.86 -16.18
C GLN A 192 10.13 -10.26 -15.09
N GLY A 193 11.05 -11.06 -14.53
CA GLY A 193 11.99 -10.60 -13.52
C GLY A 193 12.85 -9.42 -13.99
N GLN A 194 13.26 -9.39 -15.26
CA GLN A 194 13.97 -8.24 -15.83
C GLN A 194 13.13 -6.96 -15.82
N ILE A 195 11.84 -7.04 -16.14
CA ILE A 195 10.95 -5.88 -16.12
C ILE A 195 10.67 -5.49 -14.67
N PHE A 196 10.27 -6.44 -13.83
CA PHE A 196 9.95 -6.16 -12.43
C PHE A 196 11.15 -5.61 -11.66
N ASN A 197 12.39 -5.92 -12.02
CA ASN A 197 13.57 -5.38 -11.34
C ASN A 197 13.89 -3.90 -11.68
N LEU A 198 13.27 -3.30 -12.71
CA LEU A 198 13.61 -1.93 -13.14
C LEU A 198 13.44 -0.88 -12.04
N TYR A 199 12.50 -1.04 -11.11
CA TYR A 199 12.34 -0.12 -9.98
C TYR A 199 13.58 -0.07 -9.06
N GLN A 200 14.40 -1.11 -9.05
CA GLN A 200 15.67 -1.18 -8.31
C GLN A 200 16.88 -0.70 -9.13
N GLU A 201 16.72 -0.56 -10.45
CA GLU A 201 17.78 -0.14 -11.37
C GLU A 201 17.69 1.34 -11.73
N ILE A 202 16.51 1.96 -11.58
CA ILE A 202 16.27 3.36 -11.94
C ILE A 202 16.10 4.21 -10.67
N PRO A 203 17.02 5.14 -10.38
CA PRO A 203 17.00 5.91 -9.13
C PRO A 203 15.69 6.64 -8.85
N ALA A 204 15.04 7.21 -9.87
CA ALA A 204 13.78 7.93 -9.69
C ALA A 204 12.63 7.03 -9.20
N LEU A 205 12.59 5.76 -9.67
CA LEU A 205 11.59 4.78 -9.23
C LEU A 205 11.90 4.33 -7.79
N THR A 206 13.15 4.00 -7.49
CA THR A 206 13.58 3.57 -6.15
C THR A 206 13.35 4.66 -5.11
N ASN A 207 13.67 5.91 -5.44
CA ASN A 207 13.53 7.04 -4.51
C ASN A 207 12.08 7.32 -4.14
N LYS A 208 11.13 7.18 -5.08
CA LYS A 208 9.70 7.28 -4.79
C LYS A 208 9.25 6.25 -3.75
N LEU A 209 9.63 4.98 -3.93
CA LEU A 209 9.26 3.90 -2.99
C LEU A 209 9.93 4.10 -1.62
N ASN A 210 11.22 4.45 -1.60
CA ASN A 210 11.97 4.71 -0.37
C ASN A 210 11.41 5.90 0.42
N TRP A 211 10.85 6.90 -0.26
CA TRP A 211 10.19 8.02 0.39
C TRP A 211 8.97 7.54 1.19
N ASN A 212 8.08 6.71 0.63
CA ASN A 212 6.97 6.11 1.39
C ASN A 212 7.45 5.22 2.54
N LEU A 213 8.45 4.36 2.29
CA LEU A 213 9.05 3.50 3.31
C LEU A 213 9.59 4.28 4.51
N THR A 214 10.07 5.51 4.31
CA THR A 214 10.53 6.37 5.41
C THR A 214 9.41 6.63 6.42
N PHE A 215 8.19 6.89 5.96
CA PHE A 215 7.04 7.12 6.85
C PHE A 215 6.60 5.84 7.55
N THR A 216 6.48 4.72 6.82
CA THR A 216 6.17 3.41 7.39
C THR A 216 7.16 3.05 8.48
N ASN A 217 8.46 3.22 8.21
CA ASN A 217 9.53 2.94 9.16
C ASN A 217 9.48 3.86 10.39
N ASN A 218 9.06 5.11 10.25
CA ASN A 218 8.88 6.02 11.39
C ASN A 218 7.75 5.56 12.33
N VAL A 219 6.71 4.89 11.80
CA VAL A 219 5.65 4.29 12.61
C VAL A 219 6.13 2.98 13.23
N VAL A 220 6.65 2.05 12.41
CA VAL A 220 7.04 0.70 12.82
C VAL A 220 8.16 0.71 13.87
N ASN A 221 9.15 1.58 13.70
CA ASN A 221 10.32 1.64 14.58
C ASN A 221 10.14 2.64 15.74
N SER A 222 8.95 3.22 15.91
CA SER A 222 8.69 4.17 16.99
C SER A 222 8.72 3.48 18.35
N ASP A 223 9.51 4.01 19.28
CA ASP A 223 9.46 3.62 20.70
C ASP A 223 8.32 4.33 21.46
N ALA A 224 7.60 5.26 20.81
CA ALA A 224 6.51 5.98 21.43
C ALA A 224 5.34 5.03 21.74
N PRO A 225 4.71 5.12 22.94
CA PRO A 225 3.55 4.31 23.25
C PRO A 225 2.41 4.52 22.24
N ILE A 226 1.78 3.45 21.79
CA ILE A 226 0.64 3.53 20.86
C ILE A 226 -0.48 4.39 21.46
N GLY A 227 -0.98 5.31 20.66
CA GLY A 227 -1.98 6.30 21.07
C GLY A 227 -1.39 7.54 21.76
N SER A 228 -0.06 7.63 21.96
CA SER A 228 0.57 8.87 22.39
C SER A 228 0.51 9.93 21.27
N PRO A 229 0.63 11.23 21.60
CA PRO A 229 0.70 12.29 20.60
C PRO A 229 1.82 12.06 19.58
N GLU A 230 2.97 11.54 19.99
CA GLU A 230 4.13 11.25 19.14
C GLU A 230 3.83 10.12 18.14
N ALA A 231 3.31 8.99 18.63
CA ALA A 231 2.94 7.86 17.79
C ALA A 231 1.84 8.24 16.79
N ASN A 232 0.84 9.01 17.24
CA ASN A 232 -0.25 9.46 16.38
C ASN A 232 0.20 10.50 15.34
N ARG A 233 1.24 11.30 15.62
CA ARG A 233 1.85 12.19 14.60
C ARG A 233 2.55 11.40 13.51
N ALA A 234 3.36 10.40 13.88
CA ALA A 234 4.03 9.52 12.91
C ALA A 234 3.00 8.78 12.04
N LEU A 235 1.95 8.22 12.66
CA LEU A 235 0.86 7.56 11.93
C LEU A 235 0.15 8.53 10.98
N LEU A 236 -0.08 9.78 11.37
CA LEU A 236 -0.75 10.74 10.52
C LEU A 236 0.10 11.12 9.29
N GLU A 237 1.41 11.29 9.45
CA GLU A 237 2.31 11.52 8.32
C GLU A 237 2.37 10.31 7.37
N ASP A 238 2.36 9.08 7.90
CA ASP A 238 2.26 7.84 7.12
C ASP A 238 0.95 7.75 6.34
N LEU A 239 -0.19 7.98 6.99
CA LEU A 239 -1.48 8.00 6.32
C LEU A 239 -1.54 9.04 5.19
N ILE A 240 -0.92 10.21 5.39
CA ILE A 240 -0.84 11.25 4.35
C ILE A 240 0.06 10.81 3.19
N SER A 241 1.20 10.16 3.45
CA SER A 241 2.09 9.69 2.39
C SER A 241 1.46 8.59 1.55
N TYR A 242 0.69 7.66 2.14
CA TYR A 242 -0.05 6.64 1.39
C TYR A 242 -1.31 7.18 0.73
N TYR A 243 -2.00 8.16 1.32
CA TYR A 243 -3.07 8.87 0.63
C TYR A 243 -2.55 9.59 -0.64
N ILE A 244 -1.34 10.16 -0.60
CA ILE A 244 -0.67 10.71 -1.77
C ILE A 244 -0.26 9.59 -2.75
N PHE A 245 0.19 8.44 -2.26
CA PHE A 245 0.54 7.30 -3.10
C PHE A 245 -0.64 6.88 -4.00
N GLU A 246 -1.80 6.64 -3.39
CA GLU A 246 -3.02 6.18 -4.06
C GLU A 246 -3.75 7.30 -4.83
N THR A 247 -3.60 8.58 -4.42
CA THR A 247 -4.29 9.71 -5.09
C THR A 247 -3.45 10.41 -6.15
N LEU A 248 -2.12 10.34 -6.05
CA LEU A 248 -1.18 11.04 -6.94
C LEU A 248 -0.35 10.03 -7.72
N PHE A 249 0.52 9.24 -7.09
CA PHE A 249 1.48 8.41 -7.84
C PHE A 249 0.78 7.36 -8.71
N PHE A 250 -0.25 6.69 -8.21
CA PHE A 250 -0.99 5.68 -8.96
C PHE A 250 -1.81 6.26 -10.12
N PRO A 251 -2.72 7.24 -9.94
CA PRO A 251 -3.47 7.81 -11.07
C PRO A 251 -2.59 8.42 -12.16
N LEU A 252 -1.47 9.03 -11.78
CA LEU A 252 -0.46 9.48 -12.74
C LEU A 252 0.18 8.30 -13.48
N GLY A 253 0.59 7.25 -12.78
CA GLY A 253 1.04 6.00 -13.39
C GLY A 253 0.01 5.42 -14.36
N PHE A 254 -1.26 5.34 -13.99
CA PHE A 254 -2.30 4.81 -14.86
C PHE A 254 -2.50 5.65 -16.13
N SER A 255 -2.39 6.98 -16.00
CA SER A 255 -2.52 7.91 -17.14
C SER A 255 -1.52 7.63 -18.27
N GLN A 256 -0.35 7.05 -17.96
CA GLN A 256 0.66 6.69 -18.97
C GLN A 256 0.14 5.59 -19.90
N ILE A 257 -0.50 4.56 -19.35
CA ILE A 257 -1.07 3.46 -20.12
C ILE A 257 -2.38 3.88 -20.80
N PHE A 258 -3.19 4.72 -20.16
CA PHE A 258 -4.37 5.32 -20.79
C PHE A 258 -4.00 6.17 -22.01
N ALA A 259 -2.88 6.89 -21.98
CA ALA A 259 -2.38 7.63 -23.15
C ALA A 259 -2.05 6.70 -24.33
N LEU A 260 -1.46 5.53 -24.07
CA LEU A 260 -1.22 4.50 -25.10
C LEU A 260 -2.56 3.96 -25.65
N ALA A 261 -3.53 3.67 -24.78
CA ALA A 261 -4.83 3.14 -25.19
C ALA A 261 -5.63 4.11 -26.06
N ARG A 262 -5.53 5.42 -25.81
CA ARG A 262 -6.09 6.48 -26.69
C ARG A 262 -5.51 6.46 -28.10
N LYS A 263 -4.32 5.89 -28.28
CA LYS A 263 -3.67 5.67 -29.57
C LYS A 263 -3.85 4.26 -30.11
N GLY A 264 -4.76 3.48 -29.51
CA GLY A 264 -5.07 2.13 -29.93
C GLY A 264 -4.07 1.07 -29.46
N LYS A 265 -3.21 1.40 -28.48
CA LYS A 265 -2.17 0.50 -27.98
C LYS A 265 -2.48 0.03 -26.56
N LEU A 266 -2.26 -1.26 -26.28
CA LEU A 266 -2.41 -1.83 -24.95
C LEU A 266 -3.79 -1.55 -24.29
N ARG A 267 -4.87 -1.71 -25.06
CA ARG A 267 -6.23 -1.35 -24.59
C ARG A 267 -6.72 -2.27 -23.47
N ASN A 268 -6.30 -3.52 -23.47
CA ASN A 268 -6.77 -4.52 -22.51
C ASN A 268 -5.97 -4.42 -21.20
N THR A 269 -4.68 -4.05 -21.31
CA THR A 269 -3.87 -3.56 -20.18
C THR A 269 -4.49 -2.30 -19.56
N ALA A 270 -4.90 -1.32 -20.37
CA ALA A 270 -5.58 -0.12 -19.89
C ALA A 270 -6.93 -0.45 -19.23
N GLN A 271 -7.64 -1.46 -19.71
CA GLN A 271 -8.88 -1.92 -19.07
C GLN A 271 -8.61 -2.47 -17.67
N GLN A 272 -7.57 -3.30 -17.48
CA GLN A 272 -7.15 -3.75 -16.15
C GLN A 272 -6.81 -2.56 -15.24
N TYR A 273 -6.03 -1.60 -15.74
CA TYR A 273 -5.68 -0.39 -14.99
C TYR A 273 -6.89 0.48 -14.64
N SER A 274 -7.95 0.47 -15.46
CA SER A 274 -9.19 1.18 -15.16
C SER A 274 -9.95 0.53 -14.00
N TYR A 275 -9.89 -0.81 -13.89
CA TYR A 275 -10.43 -1.52 -12.72
C TYR A 275 -9.62 -1.22 -11.46
N ILE A 276 -8.28 -1.28 -11.53
CA ILE A 276 -7.40 -0.87 -10.43
C ILE A 276 -7.72 0.56 -10.00
N TRP A 277 -7.79 1.51 -10.95
CA TRP A 277 -8.07 2.90 -10.63
C TRP A 277 -9.44 3.11 -9.96
N ARG A 278 -10.47 2.35 -10.35
CA ARG A 278 -11.78 2.37 -9.69
C ARG A 278 -11.68 1.91 -8.23
N ASP A 279 -10.85 0.91 -7.95
CA ASP A 279 -10.60 0.42 -6.59
C ASP A 279 -9.81 1.49 -5.79
N GLU A 280 -8.75 2.06 -6.38
CA GLU A 280 -7.94 3.16 -5.81
C GLU A 280 -8.75 4.42 -5.46
N ASN A 281 -9.81 4.72 -6.22
CA ASN A 281 -10.73 5.80 -5.88
C ASN A 281 -11.47 5.55 -4.56
N LEU A 282 -11.79 4.29 -4.25
CA LEU A 282 -12.39 3.90 -2.96
C LEU A 282 -11.35 3.80 -1.84
N HIS A 283 -10.12 3.36 -2.15
CA HIS A 283 -8.99 3.35 -1.20
C HIS A 283 -8.66 4.77 -0.73
N SER A 284 -8.42 5.68 -1.67
CA SER A 284 -8.14 7.08 -1.40
C SER A 284 -9.31 7.79 -0.68
N SER A 285 -10.56 7.49 -1.05
CA SER A 285 -11.74 8.00 -0.33
C SER A 285 -11.78 7.54 1.13
N ASN A 286 -11.44 6.28 1.38
CA ASN A 286 -11.30 5.73 2.72
C ASN A 286 -10.13 6.36 3.50
N GLY A 287 -8.97 6.50 2.86
CA GLY A 287 -7.78 7.14 3.43
C GLY A 287 -8.05 8.58 3.86
N LEU A 288 -8.70 9.38 3.00
CA LEU A 288 -9.11 10.74 3.34
C LEU A 288 -10.10 10.77 4.50
N TRP A 289 -11.10 9.88 4.49
CA TRP A 289 -12.06 9.78 5.59
C TRP A 289 -11.36 9.46 6.91
N LEU A 290 -10.42 8.51 6.89
CA LEU A 290 -9.65 8.08 8.05
C LEU A 290 -8.79 9.21 8.61
N ILE A 291 -8.04 9.91 7.75
CA ILE A 291 -7.22 11.07 8.12
C ILE A 291 -8.10 12.12 8.81
N LYS A 292 -9.23 12.49 8.19
CA LYS A 292 -10.17 13.48 8.75
C LYS A 292 -10.78 13.02 10.07
N GLN A 293 -11.10 11.74 10.20
CA GLN A 293 -11.70 11.21 11.42
C GLN A 293 -10.68 11.17 12.58
N ILE A 294 -9.43 10.80 12.32
CA ILE A 294 -8.34 10.88 13.31
C ILE A 294 -8.16 12.32 13.77
N ILE A 295 -8.11 13.29 12.85
CA ILE A 295 -8.03 14.72 13.16
C ILE A 295 -9.22 15.17 14.02
N ARG A 296 -10.44 14.78 13.65
CA ARG A 296 -11.67 15.13 14.37
C ARG A 296 -11.67 14.61 15.80
N GLU A 297 -11.23 13.37 16.02
CA GLU A 297 -11.16 12.75 17.34
C GLU A 297 -9.97 13.26 18.17
N ASN A 298 -8.97 13.85 17.52
CA ASN A 298 -7.72 14.29 18.12
C ASN A 298 -7.30 15.68 17.59
N PRO A 299 -8.09 16.75 17.85
CA PRO A 299 -7.90 18.05 17.17
C PRO A 299 -6.54 18.69 17.42
N LYS A 300 -5.87 18.37 18.54
CA LYS A 300 -4.52 18.86 18.84
C LYS A 300 -3.44 18.34 17.89
N LEU A 301 -3.68 17.23 17.18
CA LEU A 301 -2.75 16.70 16.17
C LEU A 301 -2.66 17.60 14.94
N TRP A 302 -3.74 18.31 14.59
CA TRP A 302 -3.83 19.10 13.36
C TRP A 302 -3.52 20.59 13.57
N ASN A 303 -2.45 20.87 14.31
CA ASN A 303 -1.95 22.24 14.52
C ASN A 303 -1.22 22.78 13.28
N THR A 304 -0.83 24.06 13.33
CA THR A 304 -0.13 24.75 12.22
C THR A 304 1.12 24.00 11.76
N THR A 305 1.92 23.48 12.68
CA THR A 305 3.14 22.72 12.36
C THR A 305 2.82 21.45 11.57
N MET A 306 1.78 20.71 11.95
CA MET A 306 1.36 19.51 11.21
C MET A 306 0.79 19.86 9.83
N GLN A 307 0.07 20.98 9.70
CA GLN A 307 -0.44 21.44 8.41
C GLN A 307 0.70 21.86 7.46
N GLU A 308 1.70 22.58 7.97
CA GLU A 308 2.91 22.94 7.22
C GLU A 308 3.72 21.70 6.82
N ARG A 309 3.88 20.73 7.73
CA ARG A 309 4.52 19.45 7.43
C ARG A 309 3.76 18.70 6.34
N SER A 310 2.45 18.58 6.45
CA SER A 310 1.59 17.94 5.45
C SER A 310 1.74 18.58 4.07
N ARG A 311 1.79 19.93 4.03
CA ARG A 311 2.04 20.68 2.79
C ARG A 311 3.43 20.41 2.21
N ALA A 312 4.45 20.23 3.05
CA ALA A 312 5.79 19.86 2.61
C ALA A 312 5.83 18.44 2.04
N ILE A 313 5.14 17.47 2.67
CA ILE A 313 5.02 16.08 2.17
C ILE A 313 4.41 16.08 0.76
N VAL A 314 3.34 16.84 0.51
CA VAL A 314 2.74 16.95 -0.83
C VAL A 314 3.74 17.54 -1.84
N ASN A 315 4.49 18.56 -1.45
CA ASN A 315 5.49 19.18 -2.32
C ASN A 315 6.67 18.26 -2.64
N GLU A 316 7.11 17.46 -1.66
CA GLU A 316 8.13 16.41 -1.85
C GLU A 316 7.66 15.37 -2.87
N ALA A 317 6.40 14.91 -2.75
CA ALA A 317 5.83 13.95 -3.69
C ALA A 317 5.81 14.48 -5.14
N VAL A 318 5.43 15.74 -5.37
CA VAL A 318 5.44 16.31 -6.73
C VAL A 318 6.84 16.34 -7.33
N LYS A 319 7.88 16.60 -6.52
CA LYS A 319 9.27 16.57 -7.00
C LYS A 319 9.67 15.16 -7.41
N LEU A 320 9.38 14.17 -6.56
CA LEU A 320 9.65 12.77 -6.85
C LEU A 320 8.90 12.29 -8.10
N GLU A 321 7.64 12.71 -8.26
CA GLU A 321 6.85 12.39 -9.45
C GLU A 321 7.40 13.05 -10.72
N THR A 322 7.94 14.27 -10.59
CA THR A 322 8.61 14.95 -11.70
C THR A 322 9.87 14.20 -12.14
N ASP A 323 10.69 13.75 -11.19
CA ASP A 323 11.88 12.94 -11.47
C ASP A 323 11.51 11.61 -12.14
N TYR A 324 10.44 10.97 -11.67
CA TYR A 324 9.89 9.75 -12.29
C TYR A 324 9.38 9.99 -13.71
N ALA A 325 8.68 11.11 -13.96
CA ALA A 325 8.19 11.47 -15.28
C ALA A 325 9.33 11.59 -16.29
N HIS A 326 10.45 12.22 -15.90
CA HIS A 326 11.63 12.33 -16.76
C HIS A 326 12.37 11.01 -16.94
N ALA A 327 12.39 10.13 -15.93
CA ALA A 327 13.01 8.81 -16.05
C ALA A 327 12.20 7.84 -16.93
N SER A 328 10.87 7.88 -16.83
CA SER A 328 9.96 7.05 -17.64
C SER A 328 9.71 7.60 -19.04
N MET A 329 9.93 8.90 -19.26
CA MET A 329 9.81 9.57 -20.57
C MET A 329 11.05 10.44 -20.88
N PRO A 330 12.24 9.84 -21.08
CA PRO A 330 13.50 10.57 -21.24
C PRO A 330 13.52 11.49 -22.47
N ASP A 331 12.78 11.14 -23.53
CA ASP A 331 12.70 11.91 -24.77
C ASP A 331 11.66 13.06 -24.71
N GLY A 332 11.14 13.38 -23.52
CA GLY A 332 10.17 14.48 -23.31
C GLY A 332 8.70 14.08 -23.42
N GLY A 333 8.40 12.79 -23.57
CA GLY A 333 7.03 12.25 -23.60
C GLY A 333 6.79 11.26 -24.74
N ILE A 334 5.54 10.83 -24.85
CA ILE A 334 5.04 10.07 -26.01
C ILE A 334 3.94 10.87 -26.72
N LEU A 335 3.52 10.45 -27.91
CA LEU A 335 2.46 11.13 -28.64
C LEU A 335 1.14 11.12 -27.84
N GLY A 336 0.69 12.31 -27.43
CA GLY A 336 -0.52 12.48 -26.62
C GLY A 336 -0.27 12.57 -25.12
N LEU A 337 0.98 12.41 -24.67
CA LEU A 337 1.40 12.63 -23.28
C LEU A 337 2.79 13.29 -23.23
N PRO A 338 2.88 14.61 -23.42
CA PRO A 338 4.11 15.37 -23.16
C PRO A 338 4.45 15.32 -21.66
N VAL A 339 5.74 15.20 -21.33
CA VAL A 339 6.20 15.13 -19.93
C VAL A 339 5.77 16.35 -19.11
N ASN A 340 5.76 17.54 -19.72
CA ASN A 340 5.34 18.77 -19.04
C ASN A 340 3.84 18.74 -18.68
N THR A 341 3.00 18.19 -19.56
CA THR A 341 1.56 18.02 -19.29
C THR A 341 1.32 17.03 -18.15
N TYR A 342 2.11 15.96 -18.10
CA TYR A 342 2.11 15.00 -16.99
C TYR A 342 2.50 15.66 -15.66
N VAL A 343 3.58 16.45 -15.66
CA VAL A 343 4.05 17.18 -14.46
C VAL A 343 3.02 18.22 -14.00
N ASP A 344 2.38 18.93 -14.92
CA ASP A 344 1.31 19.87 -14.58
C ASP A 344 0.09 19.15 -14.01
N PHE A 345 -0.22 17.94 -14.48
CA PHE A 345 -1.26 17.12 -13.86
C PHE A 345 -0.88 16.72 -12.43
N ALA A 346 0.38 16.38 -12.14
CA ALA A 346 0.83 16.14 -10.77
C ALA A 346 0.66 17.34 -9.85
N ARG A 347 0.93 18.55 -10.36
CA ARG A 347 0.68 19.79 -9.62
C ARG A 347 -0.80 20.04 -9.37
N PHE A 348 -1.65 19.77 -10.37
CA PHE A 348 -3.11 19.86 -10.24
C PHE A 348 -3.65 18.90 -9.17
N VAL A 349 -3.23 17.64 -9.20
CA VAL A 349 -3.62 16.63 -8.20
C VAL A 349 -3.11 17.01 -6.81
N ALA A 350 -1.87 17.51 -6.69
CA ALA A 350 -1.32 17.99 -5.43
C ALA A 350 -2.12 19.14 -4.81
N ASP A 351 -2.57 20.11 -5.62
CA ASP A 351 -3.44 21.19 -5.14
C ASP A 351 -4.81 20.64 -4.67
N ASN A 352 -5.35 19.64 -5.36
CA ASN A 352 -6.58 18.97 -4.94
C ASN A 352 -6.40 18.22 -3.61
N ILE A 353 -5.27 17.57 -3.39
CA ILE A 353 -4.91 16.93 -2.11
C ILE A 353 -4.86 17.98 -1.00
N CYS A 354 -4.16 19.11 -1.22
CA CYS A 354 -4.12 20.22 -0.27
C CYS A 354 -5.52 20.73 0.08
N ASN A 355 -6.37 20.96 -0.94
CA ASN A 355 -7.74 21.43 -0.74
C ASN A 355 -8.58 20.42 0.06
N LYS A 356 -8.48 19.13 -0.27
CA LYS A 356 -9.20 18.06 0.45
C LYS A 356 -8.79 17.94 1.92
N LEU A 357 -7.52 18.21 2.23
CA LEU A 357 -6.97 18.27 3.59
C LEU A 357 -7.21 19.60 4.32
N GLY A 358 -7.74 20.62 3.63
CA GLY A 358 -8.00 21.94 4.20
C GLY A 358 -6.73 22.77 4.45
N ILE A 359 -5.68 22.56 3.66
CA ILE A 359 -4.41 23.30 3.74
C ILE A 359 -4.19 24.13 2.46
N LYS A 360 -3.36 25.18 2.55
CA LYS A 360 -3.10 26.10 1.43
C LYS A 360 -2.42 25.37 0.27
N SER A 361 -2.97 25.55 -0.94
CA SER A 361 -2.45 24.99 -2.19
C SER A 361 -0.98 25.41 -2.45
N LEU A 362 -0.31 24.65 -3.32
CA LEU A 362 1.11 24.77 -3.63
C LEU A 362 1.36 25.48 -4.96
N PHE A 363 0.62 25.11 -6.01
CA PHE A 363 0.97 25.46 -7.39
C PHE A 363 -0.03 26.41 -8.06
N GLY A 364 -1.27 26.45 -7.58
CA GLY A 364 -2.33 27.31 -8.12
C GLY A 364 -2.86 26.86 -9.48
N VAL A 365 -2.76 25.57 -9.80
CA VAL A 365 -3.23 25.03 -11.08
C VAL A 365 -4.76 24.95 -11.05
N ARG A 366 -5.42 25.66 -11.98
CA ARG A 366 -6.89 25.80 -11.99
C ARG A 366 -7.58 24.85 -12.95
N GLU A 367 -6.95 24.54 -14.06
CA GLU A 367 -7.52 23.73 -15.14
C GLU A 367 -6.90 22.34 -15.14
N HIS A 368 -7.72 21.32 -15.41
CA HIS A 368 -7.28 19.94 -15.46
C HIS A 368 -6.39 19.72 -16.71
N PRO A 369 -5.09 19.38 -16.59
CA PRO A 369 -4.19 19.33 -17.75
C PRO A 369 -4.44 18.14 -18.70
N MET A 370 -5.08 17.08 -18.19
CA MET A 370 -5.42 15.86 -18.96
C MET A 370 -6.90 15.48 -18.81
N PRO A 371 -7.85 16.31 -19.27
CA PRO A 371 -9.28 16.11 -18.99
C PRO A 371 -9.83 14.80 -19.59
N TRP A 372 -9.16 14.28 -20.62
CA TRP A 372 -9.47 12.99 -21.25
C TRP A 372 -9.29 11.79 -20.31
N ILE A 373 -8.60 11.93 -19.17
CA ILE A 373 -8.41 10.83 -18.23
C ILE A 373 -9.75 10.31 -17.69
N SER A 374 -10.76 11.18 -17.61
CA SER A 374 -12.13 10.83 -17.21
C SER A 374 -12.81 9.79 -18.12
N GLU A 375 -12.33 9.58 -19.34
CA GLU A 375 -12.84 8.52 -20.24
C GLU A 375 -12.54 7.10 -19.70
N TYR A 376 -11.56 6.97 -18.81
CA TYR A 376 -11.14 5.71 -18.19
C TYR A 376 -11.69 5.54 -16.76
N GLU A 377 -12.44 6.51 -16.25
CA GLU A 377 -13.12 6.39 -14.95
C GLU A 377 -14.33 5.46 -15.09
N LEU A 378 -14.26 4.28 -14.46
CA LEU A 378 -15.40 3.38 -14.39
C LEU A 378 -16.39 3.87 -13.31
N ASN A 379 -17.57 4.32 -13.74
CA ASN A 379 -18.67 4.60 -12.82
C ASN A 379 -19.22 3.27 -12.24
N HIS A 380 -19.79 3.33 -11.03
CA HIS A 380 -20.19 2.20 -10.17
C HIS A 380 -21.20 1.18 -10.75
N GLU A 381 -21.52 1.21 -12.03
CA GLU A 381 -22.48 0.31 -12.67
C GLU A 381 -21.94 -0.20 -14.01
N VAL A 382 -20.99 -1.13 -13.96
CA VAL A 382 -20.82 -2.06 -15.07
C VAL A 382 -21.21 -3.44 -14.55
N ASN A 383 -22.48 -3.78 -14.73
CA ASN A 383 -22.98 -5.12 -14.44
C ASN A 383 -22.17 -6.12 -15.28
N PHE A 384 -21.34 -6.90 -14.59
CA PHE A 384 -20.46 -7.94 -15.14
C PHE A 384 -21.20 -8.98 -16.02
N PHE A 385 -22.53 -9.01 -15.97
CA PHE A 385 -23.41 -9.90 -16.75
C PHE A 385 -23.92 -9.32 -18.09
N GLU A 386 -23.70 -8.04 -18.40
CA GLU A 386 -24.17 -7.44 -19.65
C GLU A 386 -23.09 -7.37 -20.76
N GLY A 387 -21.86 -7.81 -20.48
CA GLY A 387 -20.74 -7.79 -21.43
C GLY A 387 -20.72 -8.91 -22.48
N ARG A 388 -21.66 -9.86 -22.45
CA ARG A 388 -21.82 -10.85 -23.53
C ARG A 388 -23.02 -10.48 -24.40
N VAL A 389 -22.72 -10.10 -25.64
CA VAL A 389 -23.64 -9.84 -26.77
C VAL A 389 -24.23 -8.42 -26.82
N ARG A 390 -23.41 -7.43 -27.22
CA ARG A 390 -23.84 -6.27 -28.02
C ARG A 390 -22.79 -5.82 -29.02
N GLU A 391 -22.23 -6.77 -29.76
CA GLU A 391 -21.70 -6.48 -31.10
C GLU A 391 -22.47 -7.35 -32.09
N TYR A 392 -22.93 -6.73 -33.19
CA TYR A 392 -23.92 -7.21 -34.17
C TYR A 392 -25.39 -7.10 -33.77
N GLN A 393 -25.92 -5.88 -33.78
CA GLN A 393 -27.18 -5.58 -34.49
C GLN A 393 -27.39 -4.06 -34.62
N THR A 394 -26.65 -3.42 -35.52
CA THR A 394 -27.18 -2.26 -36.26
C THR A 394 -27.73 -2.78 -37.58
N GLY A 395 -28.80 -3.56 -37.48
CA GLY A 395 -29.70 -3.81 -38.60
C GLY A 395 -30.48 -2.53 -38.85
N SER A 396 -30.12 -1.83 -39.92
CA SER A 396 -30.86 -0.72 -40.50
C SER A 396 -32.35 -1.05 -40.61
N GLN A 397 -33.20 -0.36 -39.84
CA GLN A 397 -34.62 -0.25 -40.19
C GLN A 397 -34.78 0.99 -41.08
N LEU A 398 -34.81 0.73 -42.39
CA LEU A 398 -35.38 1.63 -43.38
C LEU A 398 -36.90 1.68 -43.16
N THR A 399 -37.42 2.85 -42.80
CA THR A 399 -38.83 3.19 -42.94
C THR A 399 -39.08 3.66 -44.38
N TRP A 400 -40.00 3.01 -45.08
CA TRP A 400 -40.55 3.47 -46.34
C TRP A 400 -41.93 4.08 -46.07
N ASP A 401 -42.18 5.25 -46.64
CA ASP A 401 -43.53 5.80 -46.87
C ASP A 401 -44.15 5.20 -48.14
#